data_AF-A0A392UED7-F1
#
_entry.id   AF-A0A392UED7-F1
#
_cell.length_a   1.000
_cell.length_b   1.000
_cell.length_c   1.000
_cell.angle_alpha   90.00
_cell.angle_beta   90.00
_cell.angle_gamma   90.00
#
_symmetry.space_group_name_H-M   'P 1'
#
loop_
_entity.id
_entity.type
_entity.pdbx_description
1 polymer ?
#
loop_
_entity_poly.entity_id
_entity_poly.type
_entity_poly.pdbx_seq_one_letter_code
_entity_poly.pdbx_strand_id
1 'polypeptide(L)' 'SSSRSRGNQGHQSPTPLRGNTPPRHSPPGSDEEDSRCPFSKEIMRAPIPAGFEKPPQLGTYDGQSDPDEHIDNVNAILDF' A
#
# COMPACT_ATOMS: atom_id res chain seq x y z
N SER A 1 39.25 24.45 37.01
CA SER A 1 38.14 23.52 37.27
C SER A 1 36.91 23.93 36.47
N SER A 2 36.25 22.92 35.90
CA SER A 2 35.04 22.89 35.05
C SER A 2 34.07 24.08 35.06
N SER A 3 33.48 24.39 33.88
CA SER A 3 32.10 23.99 33.55
C SER A 3 31.67 24.32 32.11
N ARG A 4 30.95 23.35 31.52
CA ARG A 4 30.35 23.31 30.17
C ARG A 4 29.23 24.34 30.01
N SER A 5 29.02 24.88 28.80
CA SER A 5 27.70 25.40 28.41
C SER A 5 27.52 25.55 26.89
N ARG A 6 26.78 24.60 26.32
CA ARG A 6 25.70 24.78 25.32
C ARG A 6 26.07 25.40 23.98
N GLY A 7 26.16 24.53 22.97
CA GLY A 7 26.04 24.93 21.58
C GLY A 7 24.66 25.53 21.31
N ASN A 8 24.62 26.54 20.44
CA ASN A 8 23.40 26.90 19.74
C ASN A 8 23.70 27.69 18.46
N GLN A 9 23.04 27.25 17.40
CA GLN A 9 22.57 28.01 16.25
C GLN A 9 23.58 28.54 15.22
N GLY A 10 23.45 27.99 14.01
CA GLY A 10 23.16 28.88 12.88
C GLY A 10 24.09 28.83 11.68
N HIS A 11 24.75 27.71 11.39
CA HIS A 11 25.37 27.55 10.06
C HIS A 11 24.29 27.13 9.07
N GLN A 12 23.55 28.11 8.56
CA GLN A 12 22.74 27.96 7.36
C GLN A 12 23.65 27.45 6.25
N SER A 13 23.51 26.17 5.91
CA SER A 13 24.09 25.63 4.69
C SER A 13 23.33 26.27 3.53
N PRO A 14 24.00 26.87 2.53
CA PRO A 14 23.31 27.26 1.32
C PRO A 14 22.78 25.98 0.68
N THR A 15 21.46 25.88 0.56
CA THR A 15 20.79 24.88 -0.25
C THR A 15 21.50 24.82 -1.61
N PRO A 16 21.94 23.65 -2.10
CA PRO A 16 22.42 23.55 -3.47
C PRO A 16 21.28 24.01 -4.39
N LEU A 17 21.52 25.13 -5.09
CA LEU A 17 20.69 25.64 -6.17
C LEU A 17 20.31 24.43 -7.03
N ARG A 18 19.01 24.10 -7.08
CA ARG A 18 18.42 22.95 -7.78
C ARG A 18 18.64 23.11 -9.28
N GLY A 19 19.89 22.90 -9.70
CA GLY A 19 20.32 22.88 -11.07
C GLY A 19 19.78 21.62 -11.71
N ASN A 20 18.93 21.83 -12.72
CA ASN A 20 18.76 21.01 -13.92
C ASN A 20 19.19 19.54 -13.79
N THR A 21 18.56 18.79 -12.89
CA THR A 21 18.52 17.34 -13.03
C THR A 21 17.44 17.08 -14.07
N PRO A 22 17.76 16.42 -15.20
CA PRO A 22 16.72 15.97 -16.12
C PRO A 22 15.70 15.16 -15.31
N PRO A 23 14.39 15.18 -15.65
CA PRO A 23 13.50 14.17 -15.13
C PRO A 23 14.17 12.83 -15.43
N ARG A 24 14.42 12.02 -14.41
CA ARG A 24 14.94 10.66 -14.61
C ARG A 24 13.89 9.92 -15.44
N HIS A 25 13.98 10.05 -16.75
CA HIS A 25 13.33 9.14 -17.66
C HIS A 25 13.95 7.79 -17.35
N SER A 26 13.14 6.93 -16.74
CA SER A 26 13.46 5.52 -16.65
C SER A 26 13.90 5.05 -18.03
N PRO A 27 14.99 4.28 -18.15
CA PRO A 27 15.47 3.82 -19.44
C PRO A 27 14.34 3.10 -20.20
N PRO A 28 14.22 3.28 -21.54
CA PRO A 28 13.26 2.52 -22.33
C PRO A 28 13.66 1.05 -22.26
N GLY A 29 12.91 0.27 -21.47
CA GLY A 29 13.32 -1.07 -21.04
C GLY A 29 13.41 -1.26 -19.53
N SER A 30 12.91 -0.31 -18.73
CA SER A 30 12.51 -0.53 -17.32
C SER A 30 11.34 -1.54 -17.24
N ASP A 31 11.50 -2.74 -17.81
CA ASP A 31 10.94 -3.98 -17.24
C ASP A 31 11.73 -4.27 -15.97
N GLU A 32 11.76 -3.30 -15.05
CA GLU A 32 11.95 -3.63 -13.66
C GLU A 32 10.68 -4.42 -13.36
N GLU A 33 10.75 -5.74 -13.55
CA GLU A 33 10.03 -6.68 -12.70
C GLU A 33 9.84 -5.98 -11.37
N ASP A 34 8.60 -5.63 -11.02
CA ASP A 34 8.29 -4.83 -9.83
C ASP A 34 8.94 -5.57 -8.66
N SER A 35 10.16 -5.15 -8.31
CA SER A 35 11.07 -5.93 -7.47
C SER A 35 10.64 -5.88 -6.01
N ARG A 36 9.47 -5.29 -5.78
CA ARG A 36 8.74 -5.24 -4.52
C ARG A 36 7.71 -6.37 -4.42
N CYS A 37 7.40 -7.08 -5.52
CA CYS A 37 6.55 -8.24 -5.43
C CYS A 37 7.36 -9.40 -4.84
N PRO A 38 7.00 -9.95 -3.66
CA PRO A 38 7.71 -11.08 -3.07
C PRO A 38 7.48 -12.40 -3.84
N PHE A 39 6.68 -12.38 -4.90
CA PHE A 39 6.30 -13.56 -5.68
C PHE A 39 6.91 -13.53 -7.09
N SER A 40 7.27 -14.72 -7.60
CA SER A 40 7.76 -14.86 -8.98
C SER A 40 6.65 -14.63 -10.02
N LYS A 41 7.04 -14.30 -11.27
CA LYS A 41 6.10 -14.20 -12.41
C LYS A 41 5.21 -15.44 -12.56
N GLU A 42 5.75 -16.62 -12.26
CA GLU A 42 5.01 -17.89 -12.35
C GLU A 42 3.88 -17.94 -11.33
N ILE A 43 4.15 -17.59 -10.06
CA ILE A 43 3.14 -17.54 -9.01
C ILE A 43 2.08 -16.48 -9.31
N MET A 44 2.50 -15.31 -9.79
CA MET A 44 1.59 -14.21 -10.14
C MET A 44 0.66 -14.54 -11.31
N ARG A 45 1.06 -15.48 -12.19
CA ARG A 45 0.29 -15.92 -13.36
C ARG A 45 -0.47 -17.23 -13.12
N ALA A 46 -0.21 -17.90 -12.01
CA ALA A 46 -0.90 -19.14 -11.68
C ALA A 46 -2.41 -18.88 -11.56
N PRO A 47 -3.26 -19.73 -12.16
CA PRO A 47 -4.69 -19.58 -12.00
C PRO A 47 -5.09 -19.81 -10.53
N ILE A 48 -6.07 -19.05 -10.07
CA ILE A 48 -6.68 -19.29 -8.76
C ILE A 48 -7.44 -20.62 -8.83
N PRO A 49 -7.26 -21.55 -7.86
CA PRO A 49 -8.02 -22.79 -7.83
C PRO A 49 -9.53 -22.54 -7.74
N ALA A 50 -10.32 -23.43 -8.35
CA ALA A 50 -11.79 -23.37 -8.25
C ALA A 50 -12.23 -23.38 -6.77
N GLY A 51 -13.18 -22.51 -6.44
CA GLY A 51 -13.65 -22.32 -5.06
C GLY A 51 -12.83 -21.34 -4.20
N PHE A 52 -11.68 -20.86 -4.70
CA PHE A 52 -10.90 -19.76 -4.09
C PHE A 52 -11.08 -18.43 -4.84
N GLU A 53 -12.09 -18.36 -5.68
CA GLU A 53 -12.47 -17.15 -6.39
C GLU A 53 -12.87 -16.04 -5.42
N LYS A 54 -12.97 -14.82 -5.94
CA LYS A 54 -13.37 -13.68 -5.11
C LYS A 54 -14.72 -13.98 -4.45
N PRO A 55 -14.85 -13.84 -3.12
CA PRO A 55 -16.12 -14.07 -2.45
C PRO A 55 -17.19 -13.09 -2.95
N PRO A 56 -18.47 -13.45 -2.84
CA PRO A 56 -19.55 -12.53 -3.18
C PRO A 56 -19.43 -11.24 -2.37
N GLN A 57 -19.89 -10.13 -2.96
CA GLN A 57 -19.86 -8.84 -2.29
C GLN A 57 -20.90 -8.83 -1.16
N LEU A 58 -20.43 -8.80 0.08
CA LEU A 58 -21.29 -8.62 1.25
C LEU A 58 -21.39 -7.13 1.58
N GLY A 59 -22.59 -6.69 1.94
CA GLY A 59 -22.78 -5.35 2.53
C GLY A 59 -22.05 -5.25 3.87
N THR A 60 -21.61 -4.05 4.24
CA THR A 60 -21.04 -3.79 5.57
C THR A 60 -22.15 -3.39 6.53
N TYR A 61 -22.17 -3.97 7.74
CA TYR A 61 -23.04 -3.51 8.81
C TYR A 61 -22.62 -2.11 9.26
N ASP A 62 -23.56 -1.17 9.30
CA ASP A 62 -23.33 0.23 9.67
C ASP A 62 -23.43 0.49 11.18
N GLY A 63 -23.82 -0.52 11.96
CA GLY A 63 -24.03 -0.39 13.41
C GLY A 63 -25.33 0.30 13.80
N GLN A 64 -26.19 0.64 12.84
CA GLN A 64 -27.47 1.32 13.07
C GLN A 64 -28.67 0.52 12.55
N SER A 65 -28.49 -0.18 11.43
CA SER A 65 -29.46 -1.13 10.89
C SER A 65 -29.71 -2.31 11.84
N ASP A 66 -30.76 -3.07 11.59
CA ASP A 66 -31.06 -4.25 12.41
C ASP A 66 -30.02 -5.36 12.19
N PRO A 67 -29.44 -5.95 13.25
CA PRO A 67 -28.41 -6.97 13.11
C PRO A 67 -28.95 -8.30 12.58
N ASP A 68 -30.20 -8.65 12.86
CA ASP A 68 -30.80 -9.89 12.37
C ASP A 68 -31.07 -9.76 10.87
N GLU A 69 -31.55 -8.61 10.41
CA GLU A 69 -31.68 -8.30 8.97
C GLU A 69 -30.32 -8.39 8.25
N HIS A 70 -29.25 -7.85 8.86
CA HIS A 70 -27.91 -7.95 8.29
C HIS A 70 -27.44 -9.41 8.15
N ILE A 71 -27.70 -10.24 9.16
CA ILE A 71 -27.38 -11.67 9.14
C ILE A 71 -28.19 -12.40 8.05
N ASP A 72 -29.49 -12.11 7.93
CA ASP A 72 -30.35 -12.69 6.90
C ASP A 72 -29.84 -12.34 5.50
N ASN A 73 -29.42 -11.09 5.27
CA ASN A 73 -28.82 -10.68 3.99
C ASN A 73 -27.50 -11.41 3.72
N VAL A 74 -26.66 -11.64 4.73
CA VAL A 74 -25.43 -12.45 4.58
C VAL A 74 -25.76 -13.89 4.21
N ASN A 75 -26.71 -14.52 4.90
CA ASN A 75 -27.13 -15.90 4.63
C ASN A 75 -27.75 -16.04 3.23
N ALA A 76 -28.58 -15.06 2.82
CA ALA A 76 -29.18 -15.05 1.49
C ALA A 76 -28.13 -14.91 0.35
N ILE A 77 -27.03 -14.19 0.58
CA ILE A 77 -25.94 -14.04 -0.40
C ILE A 77 -25.05 -15.29 -0.45
N LEU A 78 -24.86 -15.94 0.69
CA LEU A 78 -23.97 -17.09 0.81
C LEU A 78 -24.67 -18.45 0.59
N ASP A 79 -26.00 -18.45 0.43
CA ASP A 79 -26.84 -19.65 0.19
C ASP A 79 -26.53 -20.78 1.19
N PHE A 80 -26.50 -20.43 2.48
CA PHE A 80 -26.25 -21.35 3.60
C PHE A 80 -27.53 -21.88 4.25
#